data_AF-A0A949XAW5-F1
#
_entry.id   AF-A0A949XAW5-F1
#
_cell.length_a   1.000
_cell.length_b   1.000
_cell.length_c   1.000
_cell.angle_alpha   90.00
_cell.angle_beta   90.00
_cell.angle_gamma   90.00
#
_symmetry.space_group_name_H-M   'P 1'
#
loop_
_entity.id
_entity.type
_entity.pdbx_description
1 polymer ?
#
loop_
_entity_poly.entity_id
_entity_poly.type
_entity_poly.pdbx_seq_one_letter_code
_entity_poly.pdbx_strand_id
1 'polypeptide(L)'
;MEYQLEIYSSADYDKGDCIKVFTSTAPFLPLHAGDLLNASSWGRTGSTLLRVLNVEHVIAEKPEAGIDPSGKIIHRVLIYTEGVVDNAQTRHESYTVSHLGR
;
A
#
# COMPACT_ATOMS: atom_id res chain seq x y z
N MET A 1 -2.09 -19.49 -0.91
CA MET A 1 -1.52 -18.29 -0.27
C MET A 1 -2.08 -17.09 -1.00
N GLU A 2 -2.50 -16.06 -0.28
CA GLU A 2 -3.03 -14.82 -0.84
C GLU A 2 -2.17 -13.65 -0.37
N TYR A 3 -2.01 -12.63 -1.22
CA TYR A 3 -1.27 -11.42 -0.89
C TYR A 3 -2.24 -10.26 -0.79
N GLN A 4 -2.11 -9.48 0.28
CA GLN A 4 -2.93 -8.31 0.52
C GLN A 4 -2.02 -7.10 0.74
N LEU A 5 -2.29 -6.00 0.04
CA LEU A 5 -1.60 -4.72 0.20
C LEU A 5 -2.59 -3.71 0.76
N GLU A 6 -2.31 -3.18 1.94
CA GLU A 6 -3.16 -2.24 2.66
C GLU A 6 -2.43 -0.91 2.77
N ILE A 7 -3.01 0.15 2.20
CA ILE A 7 -2.46 1.50 2.26
C ILE A 7 -3.20 2.26 3.35
N TYR A 8 -2.43 2.84 4.27
CA TYR A 8 -2.90 3.62 5.41
C TYR A 8 -2.45 5.07 5.28
N SER A 9 -3.36 5.99 5.63
CA SER A 9 -2.99 7.39 5.86
C SER A 9 -2.35 7.53 7.24
N SER A 10 -1.17 8.13 7.34
CA SER A 10 -0.42 8.29 8.59
C SER A 10 -0.84 9.52 9.39
N ALA A 11 -2.03 10.08 9.13
CA ALA A 11 -2.48 11.30 9.81
C ALA A 11 -2.45 11.16 11.34
N ASP A 12 -2.59 9.93 11.88
CA ASP A 12 -2.31 9.61 13.27
C ASP A 12 -1.80 8.16 13.39
N TYR A 13 -0.62 7.98 13.99
CA TYR A 13 0.05 6.68 14.17
C TYR A 13 -0.76 5.62 14.92
N ASP A 14 -1.84 6.01 15.61
CA ASP A 14 -2.61 5.11 16.48
C ASP A 14 -3.87 4.54 15.79
N LYS A 15 -4.37 5.19 14.72
CA LYS A 15 -5.51 4.75 13.91
C LYS A 15 -5.48 5.39 12.51
N GLY A 16 -4.47 5.06 11.72
CA GLY A 16 -4.52 5.40 10.30
C GLY A 16 -5.75 4.76 9.65
N ASP A 17 -6.57 5.54 8.93
CA ASP A 17 -7.63 4.96 8.11
C ASP A 17 -7.00 4.16 6.97
N CYS A 18 -7.43 2.91 6.81
CA CYS A 18 -7.08 2.11 5.63
C CYS A 18 -7.78 2.73 4.42
N ILE A 19 -7.02 3.41 3.57
CA ILE A 19 -7.55 4.16 2.43
C ILE A 19 -7.72 3.25 1.20
N LYS A 20 -6.95 2.17 1.10
CA LYS A 20 -7.02 1.25 -0.04
C LYS A 20 -6.53 -0.15 0.31
N VAL A 21 -7.22 -1.14 -0.21
CA VAL A 21 -6.82 -2.55 -0.15
C VAL A 21 -6.72 -3.11 -1.57
N PHE A 22 -5.63 -3.81 -1.85
CA PHE A 22 -5.45 -4.63 -3.05
C PHE A 22 -5.24 -6.08 -2.64
N THR A 23 -5.80 -7.01 -3.41
CA THR A 23 -5.59 -8.45 -3.22
C THR A 23 -4.98 -9.04 -4.49
N SER A 24 -4.14 -10.07 -4.32
CA SER A 24 -3.43 -10.72 -5.43
C SER A 24 -3.11 -12.17 -5.08
N THR A 25 -3.05 -13.01 -6.10
CA THR A 25 -2.52 -14.38 -5.99
C THR A 25 -1.00 -14.44 -6.13
N ALA A 26 -0.36 -13.32 -6.47
CA ALA A 26 1.09 -13.17 -6.58
C ALA A 26 1.61 -12.04 -5.68
N PRO A 27 2.88 -12.08 -5.23
CA PRO A 27 3.48 -11.00 -4.45
C PRO A 27 3.40 -9.65 -5.16
N PHE A 28 3.23 -8.58 -4.38
CA PHE A 28 3.37 -7.21 -4.87
C PHE A 28 4.84 -6.88 -5.12
N LEU A 29 5.09 -5.89 -5.99
CA LEU A 29 6.42 -5.31 -6.15
C LEU A 29 6.90 -4.74 -4.81
N PRO A 30 8.21 -4.83 -4.51
CA PRO A 30 8.76 -4.24 -3.30
C PRO A 30 8.54 -2.73 -3.32
N LEU A 31 7.97 -2.22 -2.23
CA LEU A 31 7.83 -0.80 -1.95
C LEU A 31 8.75 -0.44 -0.80
N HIS A 32 9.31 0.76 -0.84
CA HIS A 32 10.27 1.26 0.13
C HIS A 32 9.84 2.62 0.67
N ALA A 33 10.32 2.95 1.88
CA ALA A 33 10.18 4.29 2.42
C ALA A 33 10.77 5.33 1.46
N GLY A 34 10.01 6.38 1.18
CA GLY A 34 10.32 7.42 0.20
C GLY A 34 9.66 7.23 -1.17
N ASP A 35 9.19 6.03 -1.50
CA ASP A 35 8.48 5.79 -2.77
C ASP A 35 7.20 6.64 -2.87
N LEU A 36 6.85 7.01 -4.10
CA LEU A 36 5.67 7.81 -4.40
C LEU A 36 4.58 6.97 -5.03
N LEU A 37 3.38 7.01 -4.44
CA LEU A 37 2.19 6.34 -4.93
C LEU A 37 1.21 7.35 -5.50
N ASN A 38 0.75 7.08 -6.72
CA ASN A 38 -0.30 7.88 -7.34
C ASN A 38 -1.68 7.40 -6.88
N ALA A 39 -2.34 8.20 -6.05
CA ALA A 39 -3.67 7.92 -5.50
C ALA A 39 -4.80 8.60 -6.28
N SER A 40 -4.51 9.24 -7.43
CA SER A 40 -5.50 10.03 -8.18
C SER A 40 -6.74 9.24 -8.62
N SER A 41 -6.64 7.92 -8.72
CA SER A 41 -7.75 7.02 -9.10
C SER A 41 -8.43 6.32 -7.92
N TRP A 42 -7.99 6.57 -6.69
CA TRP A 42 -8.42 5.80 -5.52
C TRP A 42 -9.65 6.38 -4.79
N GLY A 43 -10.17 7.52 -5.24
CA GLY A 43 -11.31 8.21 -4.64
C GLY A 43 -10.89 9.48 -3.91
N ARG A 44 -11.64 9.90 -2.88
CA ARG A 44 -11.29 11.08 -2.06
C ARG A 44 -10.17 10.74 -1.09
N THR A 45 -8.94 10.74 -1.57
CA THR A 45 -7.74 10.84 -0.74
C THR A 45 -7.44 12.33 -0.53
N GLY A 46 -7.04 12.75 0.68
CA GLY A 46 -6.70 14.15 0.96
C GLY A 46 -5.53 14.69 0.12
N SER A 47 -4.78 13.80 -0.52
CA SER A 47 -3.75 14.10 -1.52
C SER A 47 -3.82 13.12 -2.70
N THR A 48 -3.46 13.59 -3.89
CA THR A 48 -3.32 12.78 -5.11
C THR A 48 -2.00 12.00 -5.16
N LEU A 49 -1.00 12.44 -4.41
CA LEU A 49 0.31 11.83 -4.35
C LEU A 49 0.66 11.51 -2.89
N LEU A 50 1.03 10.26 -2.65
CA LEU A 50 1.31 9.73 -1.33
C LEU A 50 2.76 9.28 -1.26
N ARG A 51 3.48 9.70 -0.21
CA ARG A 51 4.83 9.23 0.07
C ARG A 51 4.76 8.08 1.07
N VAL A 52 5.46 6.99 0.78
CA VAL A 52 5.60 5.87 1.70
C VAL A 52 6.50 6.28 2.86
N LEU A 53 5.99 6.16 4.08
CA LEU A 53 6.73 6.40 5.32
C LEU A 53 7.29 5.12 5.91
N ASN A 54 6.52 4.04 5.87
CA ASN A 54 6.87 2.75 6.45
C ASN A 54 6.17 1.61 5.73
N VAL A 55 6.81 0.44 5.75
CA VAL A 55 6.29 -0.80 5.17
C VAL A 55 6.41 -1.91 6.19
N GLU A 56 5.29 -2.53 6.55
CA GLU A 56 5.23 -3.66 7.47
C GLU A 56 4.72 -4.91 6.77
N HIS A 57 5.29 -6.05 7.12
CA HIS A 57 4.92 -7.35 6.57
C HIS A 57 4.37 -8.22 7.70
N VAL A 58 3.14 -8.70 7.53
CA VAL A 58 2.46 -9.56 8.48
C VAL A 58 2.00 -10.82 7.75
N ILE A 59 2.47 -11.98 8.20
CA ILE A 59 1.94 -13.26 7.73
C ILE A 59 0.91 -13.70 8.77
N ALA A 60 -0.34 -13.80 8.35
CA ALA A 60 -1.44 -14.19 9.21
C ALA A 60 -2.21 -15.36 8.61
N GLU A 61 -2.75 -16.19 9.48
CA GLU A 61 -3.81 -17.11 9.11
C GLU A 61 -5.12 -16.31 9.01
N LYS A 62 -5.92 -16.58 7.97
CA LYS A 62 -7.21 -15.92 7.82
C LYS A 62 -8.08 -16.25 9.05
N PRO A 63 -8.58 -15.26 9.81
CA PRO A 63 -9.42 -15.54 10.97
C PRO A 63 -10.67 -16.30 10.52
N GLU A 64 -10.94 -17.42 11.19
CA GLU A 64 -12.06 -18.31 10.88
C GLU A 64 -13.39 -17.56 11.04
N ALA A 65 -13.95 -17.04 9.95
CA ALA A 65 -15.35 -16.66 9.89
C ALA A 65 -16.21 -17.92 9.68
N GLY A 66 -16.16 -18.85 10.64
CA GLY A 66 -16.93 -20.10 10.66
C GLY A 66 -16.47 -21.14 9.62
N ILE A 67 -16.05 -22.31 10.11
CA ILE A 67 -15.83 -23.57 9.37
C ILE A 67 -15.37 -23.39 7.90
N ASP A 68 -14.34 -22.57 7.67
CA ASP A 68 -13.58 -22.60 6.42
C ASP A 68 -12.30 -23.42 6.72
N PRO A 69 -12.28 -24.73 6.42
CA PRO A 69 -11.14 -25.59 6.73
C PRO A 69 -9.92 -25.32 5.83
N SER A 70 -9.92 -24.26 5.02
CA SER A 70 -8.87 -24.03 4.03
C SER A 70 -7.54 -23.53 4.59
N GLY A 71 -7.49 -23.08 5.86
CA GLY A 71 -6.24 -22.67 6.52
C GLY A 71 -5.41 -21.66 5.72
N LYS A 72 -6.07 -20.80 4.93
CA LYS A 72 -5.39 -19.98 3.94
C LYS A 72 -4.51 -18.93 4.63
N ILE A 73 -3.21 -19.06 4.39
CA ILE A 73 -2.19 -18.08 4.77
C ILE A 73 -2.35 -16.85 3.89
N ILE A 74 -2.44 -15.68 4.52
CA ILE A 74 -2.43 -14.37 3.87
C ILE A 74 -1.14 -13.65 4.26
N HIS A 75 -0.38 -13.20 3.26
CA HIS A 75 0.72 -12.26 3.46
C HIS A 75 0.19 -10.84 3.25
N ARG A 76 0.08 -10.10 4.36
CA ARG A 76 -0.37 -8.72 4.39
C ARG A 76 0.84 -7.79 4.39
N VAL A 77 0.81 -6.80 3.51
CA VAL A 77 1.78 -5.71 3.45
C VAL A 77 1.05 -4.43 3.80
N LEU A 78 1.44 -3.78 4.89
CA LEU A 78 0.85 -2.53 5.36
C LEU A 78 1.78 -1.39 4.97
N ILE A 79 1.28 -0.47 4.17
CA ILE A 79 2.01 0.73 3.73
C ILE A 79 1.44 1.93 4.46
N TYR A 80 2.26 2.61 5.23
CA TYR A 80 1.88 3.87 5.87
C TYR A 80 2.34 5.03 5.01
N THR A 81 1.47 6.01 4.79
CA THR A 81 1.72 7.09 3.83
C THR A 81 1.36 8.46 4.35
N GLU A 82 2.06 9.48 3.87
CA GLU A 82 1.66 10.88 4.03
C GLU A 82 1.28 11.50 2.68
N GLY A 83 0.39 12.49 2.71
CA GLY A 83 0.08 13.29 1.54
C GLY A 83 1.19 14.28 1.23
N VAL A 84 1.67 14.29 -0.02
CA VAL A 84 2.64 15.29 -0.50
C VAL A 84 2.04 16.19 -1.58
N VAL A 85 2.52 17.43 -1.66
CA VAL A 85 2.09 18.37 -2.70
C VAL A 85 2.66 17.92 -4.05
N ASP A 86 1.79 17.73 -5.04
CA ASP A 86 2.19 17.42 -6.42
C ASP A 86 2.80 18.66 -7.09
N ASN A 87 4.13 18.74 -7.09
CA ASN A 87 4.90 19.80 -7.74
C ASN A 87 5.92 19.22 -8.74
N ALA A 88 6.61 20.11 -9.48
CA ALA A 88 7.55 19.68 -10.53
C ALA A 88 8.69 18.79 -10.00
N GLN A 89 9.08 18.95 -8.73
CA GLN A 89 10.13 18.17 -8.08
C GLN A 89 9.65 16.75 -7.78
N THR A 90 8.45 16.59 -7.22
CA THR A 90 7.88 15.27 -6.93
C THR A 90 7.56 14.47 -8.19
N ARG A 91 7.17 15.14 -9.29
CA ARG A 91 6.94 14.47 -10.57
C ARG A 91 8.21 13.84 -11.13
N HIS A 92 9.34 14.51 -11.01
CA HIS A 92 10.63 14.02 -11.52
C HIS A 92 11.09 12.74 -10.79
N GLU A 93 10.74 12.61 -9.51
CA GLU A 93 10.99 11.41 -8.71
C GLU A 93 10.06 10.25 -9.11
N SER A 94 8.78 10.53 -9.39
CA SER A 94 7.80 9.52 -9.87
C SER A 94 8.18 8.88 -11.22
N TYR A 95 8.81 9.64 -12.13
CA TYR A 95 9.21 9.12 -13.45
C TYR A 95 10.37 8.12 -13.39
N THR A 96 11.18 8.14 -12.33
CA THR A 96 12.37 7.28 -12.24
C THR A 96 11.99 5.80 -12.03
N VAL A 97 10.81 5.53 -11.46
CA VAL A 97 10.28 4.15 -11.27
C VAL A 97 9.57 3.62 -12.52
N SER A 98 9.28 4.48 -13.51
CA SER A 98 8.53 4.10 -14.73
C SER A 98 9.40 3.47 -15.83
N HIS A 99 10.70 3.30 -15.63
CA HIS A 99 11.66 2.90 -16.67
C HIS A 99 12.40 1.58 -16.40
N LEU A 100 11.78 0.63 -15.68
CA LEU A 100 12.22 -0.77 -15.62
C LEU A 100 11.15 -1.67 -16.25
N GLY A 101 10.99 -1.55 -17.56
CA GLY A 101 10.02 -2.31 -18.34
C GLY A 101 10.29 -2.26 -19.85
N ARG A 102 11.39 -2.87 -20.28
CA ARG A 102 11.50 -3.56 -21.57
C ARG A 102 12.34 -4.81 -21.40
#